data_AF-A0A2C1LP94-F1
#
_entry.id   AF-A0A2C1LP94-F1
#
_cell.length_a   1.000
_cell.length_b   1.000
_cell.length_c   1.000
_cell.angle_alpha   90.00
_cell.angle_beta   90.00
_cell.angle_gamma   90.00
#
_symmetry.space_group_name_H-M   'P 1'
#
loop_
_entity.id
_entity.type
_entity.pdbx_description
1 polymer ?
#
loop_
_entity_poly.entity_id
_entity_poly.type
_entity_poly.pdbx_seq_one_letter_code
_entity_poly.pdbx_strand_id
1 'polypeptide(L)'
;MYRFRSIQSLLGQYKELENQEIYFANVESLNDPLEGKREYFWSGDNIVWTNLYKQYINCLVHVLLISKINPDKELEDKDILIFTRKEDHSELFQTHINEIYTRILNNEYIDKHLQFLSQKTEETHQNELYIFLKILHYIALEEIINVQTKFGLHPQSNSKNISFLKQVLAIYLDEIVKTYILDPSLYYKYIGEFKDELNTAELEMHHHIRNINFINTEFTERYINVLKKLIYPECFVACFMDNCTNSSIWGYYGDSHKGVCLKFRTYTIDDGNHTIDLEKISGSSGSSTSYDYFPHTFEKMNYSSQIQKIDFFRNLGVLPSPISLKNWYTDSNGKTSELANYLQEDVIKTWREEYWSKFFTPYLNKTSDWKNEREYRLLIYSALNTFDNPQNRKLKYKFEDLEAIIFGMNTPKEDQIKIIDIIKNKCKENNRPSFDFYKANSSNGNVEIKKLNININ
;
A
#
# COMPACT_ATOMS: atom_id res chain seq x y z
N MET A 1 9.54 -26.29 -0.73
CA MET A 1 8.77 -25.32 0.09
C MET A 1 7.43 -25.91 0.50
N TYR A 2 6.92 -25.57 1.68
CA TYR A 2 5.68 -26.13 2.25
C TYR A 2 4.59 -25.07 2.37
N ARG A 3 3.38 -25.32 1.87
CA ARG A 3 2.25 -24.39 1.93
C ARG A 3 1.06 -25.04 2.60
N PHE A 4 0.66 -24.50 3.75
CA PHE A 4 -0.50 -24.98 4.49
C PHE A 4 -1.79 -24.40 3.94
N ARG A 5 -2.84 -25.22 3.87
CA ARG A 5 -4.16 -24.89 3.36
C ARG A 5 -5.26 -25.56 4.18
N SER A 6 -6.32 -24.81 4.46
CA SER A 6 -7.57 -25.38 4.95
C SER A 6 -8.26 -26.18 3.85
N ILE A 7 -9.09 -27.15 4.25
CA ILE A 7 -9.91 -27.91 3.30
C ILE A 7 -10.88 -27.00 2.53
N GLN A 8 -11.42 -25.98 3.20
CA GLN A 8 -12.35 -25.03 2.58
C GLN A 8 -11.71 -24.25 1.42
N SER A 9 -10.44 -23.86 1.54
CA SER A 9 -9.73 -23.21 0.44
C SER A 9 -9.33 -24.21 -0.64
N LEU A 10 -8.85 -25.38 -0.23
CA LEU A 10 -8.28 -26.37 -1.14
C LEU A 10 -9.34 -27.04 -2.03
N LEU A 11 -10.50 -27.40 -1.45
CA LEU A 11 -11.58 -28.13 -2.12
C LEU A 11 -12.90 -27.36 -2.23
N GLY A 12 -13.14 -26.43 -1.31
CA GLY A 12 -14.42 -25.74 -1.15
C GLY A 12 -14.61 -24.59 -2.14
N GLN A 13 -14.74 -23.37 -1.62
CA GLN A 13 -15.09 -22.19 -2.42
C GLN A 13 -14.07 -21.86 -3.50
N TYR A 14 -12.77 -22.03 -3.20
CA TYR A 14 -11.70 -21.57 -4.10
C TYR A 14 -11.17 -22.67 -5.01
N LYS A 15 -11.31 -23.95 -4.62
CA LYS A 15 -10.85 -25.13 -5.38
C LYS A 15 -9.38 -25.00 -5.83
N GLU A 16 -8.52 -24.47 -4.96
CA GLU A 16 -7.13 -24.13 -5.31
C GLU A 16 -6.34 -25.33 -5.86
N LEU A 17 -6.60 -26.54 -5.36
CA LEU A 17 -5.92 -27.74 -5.87
C LEU A 17 -6.34 -28.09 -7.29
N GLU A 18 -7.64 -28.05 -7.56
CA GLU A 18 -8.21 -28.34 -8.89
C GLU A 18 -7.72 -27.34 -9.92
N ASN A 19 -7.71 -26.05 -9.55
CA ASN A 19 -7.30 -24.97 -10.45
C ASN A 19 -5.77 -24.78 -10.56
N GLN A 20 -5.00 -25.47 -9.72
CA GLN A 20 -3.54 -25.28 -9.56
C GLN A 20 -3.15 -23.84 -9.19
N GLU A 21 -3.91 -23.21 -8.30
CA GLU A 21 -3.77 -21.79 -7.99
C GLU A 21 -3.05 -21.53 -6.67
N ILE A 22 -2.19 -20.51 -6.67
CA ILE A 22 -1.61 -19.88 -5.49
C ILE A 22 -2.16 -18.46 -5.43
N TYR A 23 -3.01 -18.21 -4.43
CA TYR A 23 -3.50 -16.86 -4.16
C TYR A 23 -2.47 -16.03 -3.38
N PHE A 24 -2.26 -14.80 -3.82
CA PHE A 24 -1.44 -13.79 -3.16
C PHE A 24 -2.35 -12.81 -2.41
N ALA A 25 -2.22 -12.76 -1.10
CA ALA A 25 -3.09 -12.01 -0.21
C ALA A 25 -2.61 -10.57 0.00
N ASN A 26 -3.53 -9.68 0.41
CA ASN A 26 -3.13 -8.36 0.89
C ASN A 26 -2.41 -8.48 2.24
N VAL A 27 -1.58 -7.49 2.54
CA VAL A 27 -0.78 -7.48 3.76
C VAL A 27 -1.64 -7.32 5.02
N GLU A 28 -2.78 -6.64 4.94
CA GLU A 28 -3.71 -6.48 6.06
C GLU A 28 -4.34 -7.81 6.52
N SER A 29 -4.22 -8.86 5.71
CA SER A 29 -4.71 -10.20 6.07
C SER A 29 -3.66 -11.09 6.76
N LEU A 30 -2.44 -10.58 6.95
CA LEU A 30 -1.38 -11.29 7.63
C LEU A 30 -1.58 -11.31 9.15
N ASN A 31 -0.96 -12.28 9.78
CA ASN A 31 -1.15 -12.58 11.20
C ASN A 31 -0.39 -11.63 12.13
N ASP A 32 0.72 -11.05 11.69
CA ASP A 32 1.45 -10.06 12.48
C ASP A 32 1.02 -8.63 12.09
N PRO A 33 0.45 -7.86 13.02
CA PRO A 33 -0.07 -6.53 12.74
C PRO A 33 1.02 -5.48 12.46
N LEU A 34 2.30 -5.80 12.63
CA LEU A 34 3.41 -4.90 12.30
C LEU A 34 3.96 -5.11 10.89
N GLU A 35 3.53 -6.18 10.19
CA GLU A 35 4.01 -6.48 8.84
C GLU A 35 3.55 -5.44 7.82
N GLY A 36 4.43 -5.11 6.88
CA GLY A 36 4.21 -4.08 5.86
C GLY A 36 4.16 -2.65 6.38
N LYS A 37 4.24 -2.42 7.70
CA LYS A 37 4.22 -1.07 8.27
C LYS A 37 5.51 -0.31 7.94
N ARG A 38 5.32 0.96 7.61
CA ARG A 38 6.37 1.95 7.35
C ARG A 38 6.06 3.19 8.14
N GLU A 39 7.09 3.86 8.62
CA GLU A 39 6.98 5.21 9.14
C GLU A 39 7.36 6.18 8.03
N TYR A 40 6.49 7.14 7.74
CA TYR A 40 6.75 8.15 6.71
C TYR A 40 7.07 9.48 7.36
N PHE A 41 8.04 10.17 6.77
CA PHE A 41 8.35 11.54 7.12
C PHE A 41 8.59 12.39 5.87
N TRP A 42 8.56 13.70 6.06
CA TRP A 42 8.77 14.69 5.01
C TRP A 42 9.89 15.64 5.42
N SER A 43 10.86 15.85 4.54
CA SER A 43 11.94 16.81 4.73
C SER A 43 12.41 17.32 3.37
N GLY A 44 12.38 18.63 3.16
CA GLY A 44 12.74 19.20 1.87
C GLY A 44 12.73 20.73 1.85
N ASP A 45 13.16 21.28 0.72
CA ASP A 45 13.21 22.71 0.50
C ASP A 45 11.83 23.32 0.17
N ASN A 46 11.80 24.64 0.02
CA ASN A 46 10.58 25.38 -0.29
C ASN A 46 9.88 24.90 -1.59
N ILE A 47 10.64 24.37 -2.56
CA ILE A 47 10.09 23.97 -3.87
C ILE A 47 9.19 22.74 -3.69
N VAL A 48 9.70 21.69 -3.03
CA VAL A 48 8.94 20.45 -2.84
C VAL A 48 7.74 20.64 -1.91
N TRP A 49 7.86 21.49 -0.89
CA TRP A 49 6.75 21.86 -0.02
C TRP A 49 5.66 22.64 -0.75
N THR A 50 6.05 23.64 -1.55
CA THR A 50 5.11 24.40 -2.39
C THR A 50 4.38 23.48 -3.37
N ASN A 51 5.09 22.53 -3.97
CA ASN A 51 4.50 21.58 -4.92
C ASN A 51 3.60 20.53 -4.23
N LEU A 52 3.90 20.12 -2.99
CA LEU A 52 2.97 19.33 -2.18
C LEU A 52 1.66 20.07 -1.94
N TYR A 53 1.72 21.36 -1.60
CA TYR A 53 0.53 22.20 -1.38
C TYR A 53 -0.28 22.35 -2.67
N LYS A 54 0.37 22.60 -3.81
CA LYS A 54 -0.30 22.63 -5.12
C LYS A 54 -1.00 21.31 -5.44
N GLN A 55 -0.37 20.18 -5.13
CA GLN A 55 -0.97 18.87 -5.37
C GLN A 55 -2.16 18.58 -4.46
N TYR A 56 -2.09 18.99 -3.20
CA TYR A 56 -3.22 18.94 -2.28
C TYR A 56 -4.41 19.75 -2.82
N ILE A 57 -4.15 21.01 -3.23
CA ILE A 57 -5.16 21.91 -3.80
C ILE A 57 -5.79 21.31 -5.06
N ASN A 58 -4.99 20.70 -5.95
CA ASN A 58 -5.52 20.02 -7.15
C ASN A 58 -6.52 18.92 -6.80
N CYS A 59 -6.13 18.06 -5.85
CA CYS A 59 -6.98 16.96 -5.42
C CYS A 59 -8.28 17.49 -4.78
N LEU A 60 -8.19 18.58 -3.98
CA LEU A 60 -9.35 19.19 -3.35
C LEU A 60 -10.31 19.83 -4.36
N VAL A 61 -9.78 20.57 -5.33
CA VAL A 61 -10.57 21.12 -6.45
C VAL A 61 -11.29 20.01 -7.20
N HIS A 62 -10.59 18.90 -7.49
CA HIS A 62 -11.17 17.77 -8.20
C HIS A 62 -12.33 17.11 -7.42
N VAL A 63 -12.12 16.84 -6.13
CA VAL A 63 -13.15 16.26 -5.25
C VAL A 63 -14.37 17.18 -5.14
N LEU A 64 -14.17 18.50 -5.02
CA LEU A 64 -15.24 19.49 -5.03
C LEU A 64 -16.01 19.55 -6.35
N LEU A 65 -15.34 19.32 -7.48
CA LEU A 65 -16.01 19.26 -8.78
C LEU A 65 -16.85 17.98 -8.90
N ILE A 66 -16.31 16.82 -8.50
CA ILE A 66 -17.06 15.55 -8.50
C ILE A 66 -18.32 15.66 -7.64
N SER A 67 -18.20 16.19 -6.42
CA SER A 67 -19.33 16.27 -5.49
C SER A 67 -20.47 17.14 -6.00
N LYS A 68 -20.17 18.10 -6.89
CA LYS A 68 -21.19 18.94 -7.54
C LYS A 68 -21.76 18.31 -8.79
N ILE A 69 -20.93 17.68 -9.62
CA ILE A 69 -21.35 17.04 -10.87
C ILE A 69 -22.21 15.82 -10.59
N ASN A 70 -21.92 15.10 -9.49
CA ASN A 70 -22.67 13.94 -9.07
C ASN A 70 -22.94 13.97 -7.55
N PRO A 71 -23.95 14.75 -7.10
CA PRO A 71 -24.26 14.92 -5.68
C PRO A 71 -24.64 13.63 -4.95
N ASP A 72 -25.21 12.66 -5.67
CA ASP A 72 -25.68 11.38 -5.13
C ASP A 72 -24.54 10.35 -5.01
N LYS A 73 -23.40 10.59 -5.66
CA LYS A 73 -22.22 9.73 -5.53
C LYS A 73 -21.54 9.97 -4.19
N GLU A 74 -21.38 8.93 -3.40
CA GLU A 74 -20.52 8.97 -2.21
C GLU A 74 -19.05 9.07 -2.63
N LEU A 75 -18.36 10.05 -2.06
CA LEU A 75 -16.93 10.23 -2.27
C LEU A 75 -16.11 9.13 -1.57
N GLU A 76 -15.08 8.66 -2.27
CA GLU A 76 -14.16 7.62 -1.80
C GLU A 76 -12.69 8.02 -2.04
N ASP A 77 -11.75 7.27 -1.46
CA ASP A 77 -10.30 7.52 -1.62
C ASP A 77 -9.85 7.53 -3.09
N LYS A 78 -10.51 6.77 -3.96
CA LYS A 78 -10.21 6.73 -5.41
C LYS A 78 -10.54 8.04 -6.13
N ASP A 79 -11.34 8.91 -5.52
CA ASP A 79 -11.70 10.23 -6.08
C ASP A 79 -10.65 11.31 -5.81
N ILE A 80 -9.69 11.01 -4.91
CA ILE A 80 -8.52 11.84 -4.63
C ILE A 80 -7.44 11.52 -5.68
N LEU A 81 -7.42 12.26 -6.79
CA LEU A 81 -6.57 11.96 -7.95
C LEU A 81 -5.11 12.44 -7.79
N ILE A 82 -4.31 11.69 -7.03
CA ILE A 82 -2.89 11.98 -6.79
C ILE A 82 -1.99 11.81 -8.03
N PHE A 83 -2.43 11.05 -9.04
CA PHE A 83 -1.65 10.76 -10.26
C PHE A 83 -1.97 11.71 -11.43
N THR A 84 -2.81 12.74 -11.21
CA THR A 84 -3.22 13.67 -12.27
C THR A 84 -2.02 14.43 -12.83
N ARG A 85 -1.94 14.52 -14.16
CA ARG A 85 -0.90 15.29 -14.84
C ARG A 85 -1.41 16.66 -15.24
N LYS A 86 -0.53 17.67 -15.28
CA LYS A 86 -0.92 19.03 -15.70
C LYS A 86 -1.45 19.04 -17.13
N GLU A 87 -0.95 18.14 -17.98
CA GLU A 87 -1.34 17.95 -19.37
C GLU A 87 -2.78 17.43 -19.52
N ASP A 88 -3.34 16.82 -18.48
CA ASP A 88 -4.72 16.31 -18.49
C ASP A 88 -5.76 17.44 -18.31
N HIS A 89 -5.30 18.67 -18.04
CA HIS A 89 -6.16 19.81 -17.75
C HIS A 89 -6.44 20.67 -18.98
N SER A 90 -7.72 21.02 -19.19
CA SER A 90 -8.13 22.03 -20.17
C SER A 90 -7.55 23.41 -19.84
N GLU A 91 -7.42 24.28 -20.85
CA GLU A 91 -6.97 25.68 -20.66
C GLU A 91 -7.81 26.44 -19.63
N LEU A 92 -9.13 26.20 -19.63
CA LEU A 92 -10.05 26.80 -18.66
C LEU A 92 -9.71 26.33 -17.24
N PHE A 93 -9.49 25.03 -17.04
CA PHE A 93 -9.08 24.51 -15.74
C PHE A 93 -7.73 25.08 -15.30
N GLN A 94 -6.76 25.18 -16.22
CA GLN A 94 -5.45 25.77 -15.92
C GLN A 94 -5.57 27.23 -15.48
N THR A 95 -6.45 28.00 -16.11
CA THR A 95 -6.73 29.38 -15.72
C THR A 95 -7.28 29.46 -14.30
N HIS A 96 -8.29 28.64 -13.98
CA HIS A 96 -8.90 28.62 -12.65
C HIS A 96 -7.92 28.18 -11.57
N ILE A 97 -7.18 27.10 -11.81
CA ILE A 97 -6.27 26.54 -10.80
C ILE A 97 -5.09 27.47 -10.54
N ASN A 98 -4.59 28.19 -11.55
CA ASN A 98 -3.55 29.19 -11.37
C ASN A 98 -4.03 30.38 -10.54
N GLU A 99 -5.26 30.87 -10.74
CA GLU A 99 -5.82 31.94 -9.88
C GLU A 99 -5.94 31.46 -8.42
N ILE A 100 -6.39 30.21 -8.22
CA ILE A 100 -6.47 29.59 -6.89
C ILE A 100 -5.07 29.50 -6.24
N TYR A 101 -4.07 29.01 -6.97
CA TYR A 101 -2.69 28.95 -6.47
C TYR A 101 -2.17 30.32 -6.06
N THR A 102 -2.35 31.34 -6.90
CA THR A 102 -1.88 32.70 -6.59
C THR A 102 -2.51 33.23 -5.31
N ARG A 103 -3.83 33.07 -5.14
CA ARG A 103 -4.53 33.53 -3.94
C ARG A 103 -4.06 32.82 -2.67
N ILE A 104 -3.90 31.50 -2.73
CA ILE A 104 -3.52 30.68 -1.57
C ILE A 104 -2.03 30.88 -1.23
N LEU A 105 -1.13 30.86 -2.23
CA LEU A 105 0.31 30.97 -1.98
C LEU A 105 0.75 32.39 -1.59
N ASN A 106 -0.04 33.42 -1.92
CA ASN A 106 0.19 34.79 -1.43
C ASN A 106 -0.47 35.04 -0.05
N ASN A 107 -1.11 34.04 0.55
CA ASN A 107 -1.65 34.17 1.89
C ASN A 107 -0.51 34.17 2.92
N GLU A 108 -0.49 35.16 3.83
CA GLU A 108 0.60 35.34 4.80
C GLU A 108 0.82 34.12 5.71
N TYR A 109 -0.25 33.40 6.07
CA TYR A 109 -0.14 32.20 6.90
C TYR A 109 0.50 31.05 6.10
N ILE A 110 0.11 30.87 4.84
CA ILE A 110 0.68 29.84 3.97
C ILE A 110 2.17 30.12 3.69
N ASP A 111 2.55 31.39 3.45
CA ASP A 111 3.95 31.76 3.26
C ASP A 111 4.77 31.46 4.52
N LYS A 112 4.28 31.84 5.72
CA LYS A 112 4.92 31.48 7.01
C LYS A 112 5.09 29.96 7.16
N HIS A 113 4.11 29.14 6.77
CA HIS A 113 4.21 27.68 6.85
C HIS A 113 5.32 27.14 5.97
N LEU A 114 5.35 27.57 4.71
CA LEU A 114 6.33 27.09 3.74
C LEU A 114 7.74 27.50 4.17
N GLN A 115 7.91 28.71 4.69
CA GLN A 115 9.18 29.15 5.27
C GLN A 115 9.58 28.31 6.48
N PHE A 116 8.67 28.07 7.42
CA PHE A 116 8.93 27.21 8.58
C PHE A 116 9.33 25.79 8.17
N LEU A 117 8.52 25.12 7.34
CA LEU A 117 8.74 23.75 6.89
C LEU A 117 10.02 23.58 6.07
N SER A 118 10.42 24.60 5.32
CA SER A 118 11.65 24.57 4.50
C SER A 118 12.92 24.89 5.29
N GLN A 119 12.82 25.53 6.45
CA GLN A 119 13.96 25.87 7.31
C GLN A 119 14.14 24.88 8.47
N LYS A 120 13.09 24.12 8.82
CA LYS A 120 13.12 23.12 9.88
C LYS A 120 14.15 22.03 9.58
N THR A 121 14.99 21.72 10.57
CA THR A 121 16.05 20.70 10.47
C THR A 121 15.55 19.29 10.75
N GLU A 122 14.51 19.13 11.58
CA GLU A 122 13.96 17.82 11.95
C GLU A 122 12.91 17.32 10.95
N GLU A 123 12.72 16.00 10.96
CA GLU A 123 11.70 15.29 10.19
C GLU A 123 10.30 15.85 10.48
N THR A 124 9.49 16.08 9.44
CA THR A 124 8.06 16.34 9.60
C THR A 124 7.33 15.01 9.58
N HIS A 125 6.62 14.66 10.65
CA HIS A 125 5.89 13.38 10.76
C HIS A 125 4.41 13.52 10.34
N GLN A 126 3.71 12.39 10.18
CA GLN A 126 2.33 12.38 9.67
C GLN A 126 1.34 13.28 10.46
N ASN A 127 1.41 13.30 11.80
CA ASN A 127 0.52 14.15 12.61
C ASN A 127 0.77 15.64 12.39
N GLU A 128 2.03 16.02 12.28
CA GLU A 128 2.43 17.38 11.99
C GLU A 128 2.00 17.80 10.58
N LEU A 129 2.24 16.93 9.58
CA LEU A 129 1.76 17.16 8.22
C LEU A 129 0.23 17.30 8.16
N TYR A 130 -0.50 16.47 8.89
CA TYR A 130 -1.97 16.55 9.00
C TYR A 130 -2.42 17.93 9.43
N ILE A 131 -1.84 18.47 10.51
CA ILE A 131 -2.16 19.80 11.02
C ILE A 131 -1.89 20.87 9.97
N PHE A 132 -0.70 20.89 9.37
CA PHE A 132 -0.35 21.90 8.37
C PHE A 132 -1.26 21.83 7.13
N LEU A 133 -1.57 20.62 6.66
CA LEU A 133 -2.52 20.43 5.56
C LEU A 133 -3.95 20.76 5.97
N LYS A 134 -4.34 20.63 7.23
CA LYS A 134 -5.67 21.03 7.72
C LYS A 134 -5.84 22.55 7.74
N ILE A 135 -4.80 23.28 8.11
CA ILE A 135 -4.78 24.74 8.01
C ILE A 135 -4.86 25.16 6.53
N LEU A 136 -4.04 24.55 5.67
CA LEU A 136 -4.12 24.74 4.22
C LEU A 136 -5.53 24.42 3.70
N HIS A 137 -6.16 23.36 4.20
CA HIS A 137 -7.46 22.88 3.74
C HIS A 137 -8.52 23.98 3.80
N TYR A 138 -8.71 24.62 4.96
CA TYR A 138 -9.77 25.61 5.12
C TYR A 138 -9.48 26.92 4.39
N ILE A 139 -8.20 27.32 4.30
CA ILE A 139 -7.79 28.46 3.45
C ILE A 139 -8.08 28.13 1.98
N ALA A 140 -7.69 26.95 1.53
CA ALA A 140 -7.89 26.51 0.15
C ALA A 140 -9.37 26.37 -0.18
N LEU A 141 -10.18 25.77 0.70
CA LEU A 141 -11.61 25.59 0.50
C LEU A 141 -12.32 26.93 0.31
N GLU A 142 -11.99 27.94 1.12
CA GLU A 142 -12.53 29.30 0.97
C GLU A 142 -12.14 29.91 -0.39
N GLU A 143 -10.86 29.89 -0.75
CA GLU A 143 -10.40 30.48 -2.02
C GLU A 143 -10.91 29.73 -3.26
N ILE A 144 -11.01 28.40 -3.19
CA ILE A 144 -11.60 27.58 -4.26
C ILE A 144 -13.08 27.98 -4.46
N ILE A 145 -13.86 28.10 -3.39
CA ILE A 145 -15.27 28.53 -3.47
C ILE A 145 -15.37 29.95 -4.04
N ASN A 146 -14.51 30.88 -3.59
CA ASN A 146 -14.49 32.27 -4.07
C ASN A 146 -14.22 32.33 -5.58
N VAL A 147 -13.18 31.62 -6.05
CA VAL A 147 -12.84 31.56 -7.48
C VAL A 147 -13.97 30.87 -8.26
N GLN A 148 -14.50 29.74 -7.81
CA GLN A 148 -15.61 29.07 -8.48
C GLN A 148 -16.88 29.94 -8.55
N THR A 149 -17.18 30.72 -7.51
CA THR A 149 -18.30 31.68 -7.51
C THR A 149 -18.10 32.77 -8.55
N LYS A 150 -16.88 33.33 -8.64
CA LYS A 150 -16.50 34.33 -9.64
C LYS A 150 -16.73 33.82 -11.07
N PHE A 151 -16.50 32.54 -11.32
CA PHE A 151 -16.71 31.88 -12.61
C PHE A 151 -18.12 31.28 -12.79
N GLY A 152 -19.06 31.52 -11.87
CA GLY A 152 -20.45 31.05 -11.98
C GLY A 152 -20.64 29.55 -11.71
N LEU A 153 -19.64 28.87 -11.14
CA LEU A 153 -19.64 27.43 -10.81
C LEU A 153 -20.13 27.14 -9.38
N HIS A 154 -20.50 28.18 -8.62
CA HIS A 154 -21.03 28.04 -7.28
C HIS A 154 -22.10 29.14 -7.04
N PRO A 155 -23.31 28.81 -6.53
CA PRO A 155 -24.22 29.83 -6.04
C PRO A 155 -23.57 30.59 -4.87
N GLN A 156 -23.84 31.89 -4.71
CA GLN A 156 -23.27 32.66 -3.60
C GLN A 156 -23.54 31.94 -2.27
N SER A 157 -22.47 31.48 -1.63
CA SER A 157 -22.51 30.67 -0.41
C SER A 157 -22.11 31.52 0.79
N ASN A 158 -22.75 31.27 1.93
CA ASN A 158 -22.43 31.93 3.19
C ASN A 158 -21.21 31.21 3.82
N SER A 159 -20.00 31.63 3.45
CA SER A 159 -18.72 31.02 3.89
C SER A 159 -18.34 31.26 5.35
N LYS A 160 -19.26 31.77 6.19
CA LYS A 160 -18.98 32.23 7.56
C LYS A 160 -18.31 31.17 8.44
N ASN A 161 -18.71 29.91 8.34
CA ASN A 161 -18.12 28.83 9.13
C ASN A 161 -16.68 28.53 8.71
N ILE A 162 -16.39 28.54 7.40
CA ILE A 162 -15.04 28.31 6.87
C ILE A 162 -14.12 29.46 7.27
N SER A 163 -14.61 30.70 7.18
CA SER A 163 -13.88 31.89 7.60
C SER A 163 -13.54 31.90 9.10
N PHE A 164 -14.48 31.48 9.96
CA PHE A 164 -14.22 31.32 11.40
C PHE A 164 -13.12 30.29 11.68
N LEU A 165 -13.23 29.09 11.09
CA LEU A 165 -12.22 28.03 11.28
C LEU A 165 -10.83 28.46 10.81
N LYS A 166 -10.75 29.16 9.67
CA LYS A 166 -9.51 29.73 9.17
C LYS A 166 -8.86 30.67 10.19
N GLN A 167 -9.63 31.55 10.82
CA GLN A 167 -9.11 32.48 11.83
C GLN A 167 -8.60 31.75 13.08
N VAL A 168 -9.34 30.74 13.55
CA VAL A 168 -8.95 29.91 14.69
C VAL A 168 -7.63 29.19 14.40
N LEU A 169 -7.54 28.53 13.24
CA LEU A 169 -6.35 27.78 12.82
C LEU A 169 -5.12 28.66 12.59
N ALA A 170 -5.32 29.90 12.14
CA ALA A 170 -4.24 30.88 11.99
C ALA A 170 -3.58 31.26 13.34
N ILE A 171 -4.36 31.33 14.43
CA ILE A 171 -3.83 31.59 15.78
C ILE A 171 -2.98 30.41 16.24
N TYR A 172 -3.50 29.19 16.09
CA TYR A 172 -2.78 27.96 16.46
C TYR A 172 -1.46 27.80 15.72
N LEU A 173 -1.39 28.21 14.45
CA LEU A 173 -0.12 28.20 13.73
C LEU A 173 0.97 29.00 14.43
N ASP A 174 0.67 30.26 14.78
CA ASP A 174 1.66 31.14 15.40
C ASP A 174 2.12 30.53 16.75
N GLU A 175 1.23 29.82 17.46
CA GLU A 175 1.57 29.06 18.67
C GLU A 175 2.45 27.82 18.39
N ILE A 176 2.16 27.04 17.34
CA ILE A 176 2.97 25.87 16.93
C ILE A 176 4.40 26.31 16.62
N VAL A 177 4.56 27.33 15.77
CA VAL A 177 5.87 27.84 15.36
C VAL A 177 6.63 28.41 16.55
N LYS A 178 5.95 29.19 17.40
CA LYS A 178 6.54 29.73 18.63
C LYS A 178 6.97 28.63 19.60
N THR A 179 6.16 27.58 19.77
CA THR A 179 6.48 26.43 20.62
C THR A 179 7.72 25.71 20.12
N TYR A 180 7.83 25.46 18.81
CA TYR A 180 9.03 24.87 18.22
C TYR A 180 10.28 25.71 18.49
N ILE A 181 10.21 27.03 18.31
CA ILE A 181 11.35 27.94 18.52
C ILE A 181 11.78 27.97 20.00
N LEU A 182 10.81 27.94 20.92
CA LEU A 182 11.09 28.03 22.36
C LEU A 182 11.60 26.71 22.95
N ASP A 183 10.98 25.58 22.58
CA ASP A 183 11.36 24.26 23.08
C ASP A 183 11.02 23.14 22.07
N PRO A 184 11.97 22.75 21.21
CA PRO A 184 11.80 21.64 20.28
C PRO A 184 11.45 20.30 20.96
N SER A 185 11.77 20.12 22.24
CA SER A 185 11.50 18.86 22.96
C SER A 185 10.02 18.71 23.32
N LEU A 186 9.30 19.82 23.55
CA LEU A 186 7.86 19.82 23.79
C LEU A 186 7.03 19.85 22.51
N TYR A 187 7.63 20.25 21.39
CA TYR A 187 6.95 20.45 20.11
C TYR A 187 6.07 19.26 19.69
N TYR A 188 6.63 18.05 19.66
CA TYR A 188 5.87 16.87 19.19
C TYR A 188 4.74 16.46 20.13
N LYS A 189 4.90 16.73 21.44
CA LYS A 189 3.83 16.52 22.41
C LYS A 189 2.68 17.50 22.14
N TYR A 190 3.00 18.77 21.94
CA TYR A 190 2.02 19.81 21.61
C TYR A 190 1.30 19.53 20.28
N ILE A 191 2.02 19.05 19.26
CA ILE A 191 1.44 18.59 17.99
C ILE A 191 0.43 17.45 18.22
N GLY A 192 0.73 16.51 19.13
CA GLY A 192 -0.18 15.43 19.48
C GLY A 192 -1.46 15.95 20.15
N GLU A 193 -1.31 16.76 21.20
CA GLU A 193 -2.44 17.37 21.93
C GLU A 193 -3.32 18.21 21.00
N PHE A 194 -2.71 19.01 20.13
CA PHE A 194 -3.44 19.82 19.15
C PHE A 194 -4.18 18.97 18.12
N LYS A 195 -3.59 17.85 17.65
CA LYS A 195 -4.29 16.92 16.76
C LYS A 195 -5.52 16.33 17.44
N ASP A 196 -5.44 15.99 18.72
CA ASP A 196 -6.57 15.43 19.47
C ASP A 196 -7.68 16.47 19.69
N GLU A 197 -7.33 17.73 19.98
CA GLU A 197 -8.29 18.84 20.03
C GLU A 197 -8.99 19.06 18.69
N LEU A 198 -8.24 19.07 17.58
CA LEU A 198 -8.80 19.18 16.24
C LEU A 198 -9.74 18.04 15.90
N ASN A 199 -9.34 16.79 16.17
CA ASN A 199 -10.19 15.63 15.94
C ASN A 199 -11.50 15.72 16.75
N THR A 200 -11.43 16.22 17.99
CA THR A 200 -12.61 16.42 18.84
C THR A 200 -13.55 17.46 18.24
N ALA A 201 -13.02 18.61 17.81
CA ALA A 201 -13.81 19.65 17.14
C ALA A 201 -14.46 19.13 15.85
N GLU A 202 -13.76 18.30 15.06
CA GLU A 202 -14.31 17.72 13.83
C GLU A 202 -15.47 16.75 14.09
N LEU A 203 -15.46 16.03 15.22
CA LEU A 203 -16.57 15.18 15.63
C LEU A 203 -17.82 16.00 15.95
N GLU A 204 -17.67 17.17 16.57
CA GLU A 204 -18.78 18.10 16.85
C GLU A 204 -19.35 18.72 15.57
N MET A 205 -18.52 18.86 14.54
CA MET A 205 -18.89 19.41 13.23
C MET A 205 -19.53 18.38 12.28
N HIS A 206 -19.75 17.15 12.74
CA HIS A 206 -20.26 16.07 11.90
C HIS A 206 -21.62 16.41 11.29
N HIS A 207 -21.69 16.34 9.96
CA HIS A 207 -22.89 16.64 9.19
C HIS A 207 -23.61 15.35 8.79
N HIS A 208 -24.93 15.40 8.60
CA HIS A 208 -25.67 14.24 8.07
C HIS A 208 -25.37 13.94 6.58
N ILE A 209 -24.66 14.85 5.90
CA ILE A 209 -24.34 14.71 4.47
C ILE A 209 -22.92 14.19 4.36
N ARG A 210 -22.79 12.92 3.94
CA ARG A 210 -21.50 12.21 3.87
C ARG A 210 -20.44 12.95 3.06
N ASN A 211 -20.79 13.52 1.91
CA ASN A 211 -19.84 14.26 1.09
C ASN A 211 -19.35 15.56 1.75
N ILE A 212 -20.16 16.20 2.60
CA ILE A 212 -19.73 17.36 3.37
C ILE A 212 -18.70 16.94 4.42
N ASN A 213 -18.91 15.81 5.09
CA ASN A 213 -17.91 15.25 6.02
C ASN A 213 -16.63 14.87 5.27
N PHE A 214 -16.76 14.16 4.15
CA PHE A 214 -15.62 13.76 3.35
C PHE A 214 -14.75 14.97 3.00
N ILE A 215 -15.36 16.06 2.50
CA ILE A 215 -14.63 17.26 2.10
C ILE A 215 -14.08 18.00 3.32
N ASN A 216 -14.91 18.35 4.30
CA ASN A 216 -14.52 19.29 5.35
C ASN A 216 -13.65 18.64 6.44
N THR A 217 -13.89 17.38 6.79
CA THR A 217 -13.22 16.70 7.90
C THR A 217 -12.25 15.64 7.39
N GLU A 218 -12.71 14.67 6.62
CA GLU A 218 -11.94 13.45 6.31
C GLU A 218 -10.86 13.63 5.22
N PHE A 219 -11.01 14.62 4.33
CA PHE A 219 -10.20 14.75 3.12
C PHE A 219 -8.70 14.81 3.43
N THR A 220 -8.28 15.51 4.48
CA THR A 220 -6.85 15.67 4.80
C THR A 220 -6.19 14.36 5.19
N GLU A 221 -6.78 13.60 6.11
CA GLU A 221 -6.22 12.30 6.54
C GLU A 221 -6.27 11.30 5.38
N ARG A 222 -7.38 11.27 4.61
CA ARG A 222 -7.50 10.43 3.41
C ARG A 222 -6.46 10.80 2.35
N TYR A 223 -6.24 12.09 2.08
CA TYR A 223 -5.21 12.58 1.17
C TYR A 223 -3.83 12.08 1.57
N ILE A 224 -3.43 12.23 2.85
CA ILE A 224 -2.12 11.75 3.33
C ILE A 224 -1.99 10.25 3.14
N ASN A 225 -3.06 9.49 3.37
CA ASN A 225 -3.03 8.04 3.19
C ASN A 225 -2.90 7.63 1.71
N VAL A 226 -3.65 8.25 0.80
CA VAL A 226 -3.49 7.96 -0.64
C VAL A 226 -2.17 8.49 -1.18
N LEU A 227 -1.62 9.58 -0.65
CA LEU A 227 -0.38 10.19 -1.10
C LEU A 227 0.80 9.20 -1.03
N LYS A 228 0.78 8.27 -0.07
CA LYS A 228 1.77 7.19 0.08
C LYS A 228 1.87 6.28 -1.15
N LYS A 229 0.82 6.19 -1.98
CA LYS A 229 0.82 5.43 -3.25
C LYS A 229 1.72 6.04 -4.32
N LEU A 230 2.21 7.28 -4.14
CA LEU A 230 3.25 7.85 -4.99
C LEU A 230 4.64 7.28 -4.69
N ILE A 231 4.81 6.70 -3.49
CA ILE A 231 6.09 6.15 -3.06
C ILE A 231 6.27 4.76 -3.62
N TYR A 232 5.36 3.83 -3.35
CA TYR A 232 5.48 2.41 -3.70
C TYR A 232 4.18 1.85 -4.29
N PRO A 233 4.25 0.86 -5.20
CA PRO A 233 3.07 0.11 -5.62
C PRO A 233 2.55 -0.80 -4.51
N GLU A 234 1.32 -1.29 -4.65
CA GLU A 234 0.79 -2.34 -3.78
C GLU A 234 1.55 -3.66 -3.97
N CYS A 235 1.71 -4.40 -2.88
CA CYS A 235 2.39 -5.70 -2.85
C CYS A 235 1.47 -6.77 -2.26
N PHE A 236 1.47 -7.95 -2.87
CA PHE A 236 0.68 -9.09 -2.44
C PHE A 236 1.58 -10.29 -2.17
N VAL A 237 1.23 -11.09 -1.19
CA VAL A 237 2.14 -12.08 -0.62
C VAL A 237 1.55 -13.49 -0.62
N ALA A 238 2.41 -14.48 -0.85
CA ALA A 238 2.08 -15.88 -0.67
C ALA A 238 3.11 -16.52 0.27
N CYS A 239 2.64 -16.99 1.42
CA CYS A 239 3.49 -17.52 2.50
C CYS A 239 3.76 -19.03 2.36
N PHE A 240 4.98 -19.43 2.67
CA PHE A 240 5.48 -20.80 2.65
C PHE A 240 6.38 -21.03 3.86
N MET A 241 6.62 -22.28 4.20
CA MET A 241 7.52 -22.69 5.29
C MET A 241 8.64 -23.57 4.72
N ASP A 242 9.80 -23.58 5.36
CA ASP A 242 10.90 -24.50 4.98
C ASP A 242 10.72 -25.92 5.52
N ASN A 243 9.81 -26.13 6.48
CA ASN A 243 9.45 -27.42 7.03
C ASN A 243 7.96 -27.49 7.41
N CYS A 244 7.50 -28.67 7.82
CA CYS A 244 6.12 -28.88 8.25
C CYS A 244 6.00 -29.71 9.54
N THR A 245 7.04 -29.73 10.38
CA THR A 245 7.09 -30.57 11.61
C THR A 245 6.73 -29.81 12.88
N ASN A 246 6.48 -28.50 12.79
CA ASN A 246 6.07 -27.68 13.92
C ASN A 246 4.56 -27.85 14.19
N SER A 247 4.20 -28.32 15.39
CA SER A 247 2.80 -28.55 15.77
C SER A 247 1.97 -27.27 15.81
N SER A 248 2.55 -26.15 16.25
CA SER A 248 1.83 -24.87 16.33
C SER A 248 1.45 -24.34 14.94
N ILE A 249 2.29 -24.59 13.92
CA ILE A 249 1.98 -24.25 12.53
C ILE A 249 0.78 -25.05 12.02
N TRP A 250 0.69 -26.35 12.35
CA TRP A 250 -0.48 -27.16 12.02
C TRP A 250 -1.74 -26.72 12.77
N GLY A 251 -1.60 -26.24 14.01
CA GLY A 251 -2.70 -25.66 14.77
C GLY A 251 -3.26 -24.40 14.11
N TYR A 252 -2.37 -23.46 13.75
CA TYR A 252 -2.74 -22.15 13.22
C TYR A 252 -3.06 -22.19 11.72
N TYR A 253 -2.10 -22.59 10.87
CA TYR A 253 -2.25 -22.59 9.41
C TYR A 253 -2.83 -23.88 8.85
N GLY A 254 -2.70 -24.98 9.60
CA GLY A 254 -3.27 -26.28 9.25
C GLY A 254 -4.71 -26.47 9.73
N ASP A 255 -5.45 -25.38 10.00
CA ASP A 255 -6.86 -25.40 10.42
C ASP A 255 -7.11 -26.38 11.58
N SER A 256 -6.42 -26.17 12.70
CA SER A 256 -6.46 -27.08 13.86
C SER A 256 -6.16 -28.54 13.49
N HIS A 257 -5.11 -28.74 12.68
CA HIS A 257 -4.66 -30.04 12.14
C HIS A 257 -5.65 -30.75 11.19
N LYS A 258 -6.72 -30.09 10.74
CA LYS A 258 -7.69 -30.64 9.77
C LYS A 258 -7.31 -30.34 8.31
N GLY A 259 -6.49 -29.31 8.11
CA GLY A 259 -5.98 -28.90 6.81
C GLY A 259 -4.89 -29.80 6.26
N VAL A 260 -4.28 -29.32 5.18
CA VAL A 260 -3.32 -30.06 4.36
C VAL A 260 -2.11 -29.17 4.09
N CYS A 261 -0.95 -29.79 3.94
CA CYS A 261 0.27 -29.11 3.53
C CYS A 261 0.70 -29.60 2.14
N LEU A 262 0.79 -28.66 1.20
CA LEU A 262 1.29 -28.87 -0.16
C LEU A 262 2.80 -28.71 -0.15
N LYS A 263 3.53 -29.71 -0.64
CA LYS A 263 5.00 -29.65 -0.78
C LYS A 263 5.34 -29.34 -2.23
N PHE A 264 6.01 -28.21 -2.45
CA PHE A 264 6.48 -27.76 -3.75
C PHE A 264 7.96 -28.03 -3.92
N ARG A 265 8.32 -28.57 -5.08
CA ARG A 265 9.68 -28.58 -5.61
C ARG A 265 10.09 -27.14 -5.92
N THR A 266 11.37 -26.84 -5.73
CA THR A 266 11.95 -25.54 -6.05
C THR A 266 13.20 -25.72 -6.87
N TYR A 267 13.49 -24.75 -7.72
CA TYR A 267 14.69 -24.72 -8.55
C TYR A 267 15.61 -23.61 -8.09
N THR A 268 16.92 -23.79 -8.26
CA THR A 268 17.88 -22.74 -7.96
C THR A 268 18.23 -22.01 -9.24
N ILE A 269 18.05 -20.69 -9.23
CA ILE A 269 18.61 -19.76 -10.22
C ILE A 269 19.71 -18.98 -9.49
N ASP A 270 20.76 -18.55 -10.22
CA ASP A 270 21.95 -17.81 -9.78
C ASP A 270 21.97 -17.27 -8.32
N ASP A 271 23.10 -17.46 -7.62
CA ASP A 271 23.35 -17.09 -6.22
C ASP A 271 22.61 -17.89 -5.13
N GLY A 272 22.05 -19.06 -5.46
CA GLY A 272 21.56 -20.03 -4.47
C GLY A 272 20.12 -19.81 -4.02
N ASN A 273 19.41 -18.85 -4.61
CA ASN A 273 18.01 -18.57 -4.30
C ASN A 273 17.06 -19.62 -4.87
N HIS A 274 16.07 -20.02 -4.08
CA HIS A 274 15.04 -20.98 -4.51
C HIS A 274 13.91 -20.27 -5.24
N THR A 275 13.41 -20.88 -6.32
CA THR A 275 12.38 -20.32 -7.20
C THR A 275 11.31 -21.35 -7.54
N ILE A 276 10.14 -20.86 -7.98
CA ILE A 276 9.07 -21.63 -8.61
C ILE A 276 8.54 -20.86 -9.82
N ASP A 277 8.21 -21.56 -10.90
CA ASP A 277 7.58 -20.95 -12.06
C ASP A 277 6.08 -20.80 -11.84
N LEU A 278 5.58 -19.58 -11.98
CA LEU A 278 4.14 -19.30 -11.89
C LEU A 278 3.65 -18.60 -13.15
N GLU A 279 2.49 -19.04 -13.63
CA GLU A 279 1.78 -18.45 -14.76
C GLU A 279 1.20 -17.09 -14.36
N LYS A 280 1.55 -16.06 -15.12
CA LYS A 280 0.95 -14.72 -15.01
C LYS A 280 0.74 -14.12 -16.40
N ILE A 281 0.03 -13.00 -16.44
CA ILE A 281 -0.20 -12.23 -17.66
C ILE A 281 1.16 -11.81 -18.25
N SER A 282 1.43 -12.21 -19.48
CA SER A 282 2.66 -11.88 -20.23
C SER A 282 2.43 -10.76 -21.26
N GLY A 283 1.18 -10.53 -21.65
CA GLY A 283 0.81 -9.50 -22.63
C GLY A 283 -0.70 -9.36 -22.77
N SER A 284 -1.13 -8.21 -23.28
CA SER A 284 -2.52 -7.96 -23.65
C SER A 284 -2.55 -7.27 -25.01
N SER A 285 -3.33 -7.82 -25.93
CA SER A 285 -3.55 -7.28 -27.29
C SER A 285 -5.04 -7.28 -27.57
N GLY A 286 -5.64 -6.08 -27.66
CA GLY A 286 -7.08 -5.92 -27.80
C GLY A 286 -7.84 -6.57 -26.64
N SER A 287 -8.68 -7.55 -26.95
CA SER A 287 -9.46 -8.34 -25.97
C SER A 287 -8.79 -9.66 -25.56
N SER A 288 -7.59 -9.96 -26.08
CA SER A 288 -6.86 -11.19 -25.79
C SER A 288 -5.75 -10.95 -24.77
N THR A 289 -5.70 -11.78 -23.73
CA THR A 289 -4.66 -11.78 -22.71
C THR A 289 -3.81 -13.04 -22.89
N SER A 290 -2.50 -12.89 -23.04
CA SER A 290 -1.57 -14.01 -23.06
C SER A 290 -1.04 -14.28 -21.66
N TYR A 291 -0.77 -15.56 -21.40
CA TYR A 291 -0.22 -16.04 -20.14
C TYR A 291 1.09 -16.78 -20.42
N ASP A 292 2.06 -16.62 -19.52
CA ASP A 292 3.32 -17.35 -19.58
C ASP A 292 3.86 -17.61 -18.16
N TYR A 293 4.74 -18.59 -18.04
CA TYR A 293 5.37 -18.98 -16.78
C TYR A 293 6.65 -18.17 -16.55
N PHE A 294 6.75 -17.56 -15.37
CA PHE A 294 7.92 -16.81 -14.97
C PHE A 294 8.44 -17.28 -13.61
N PRO A 295 9.77 -17.25 -13.39
CA PRO A 295 10.34 -17.61 -12.10
C PRO A 295 9.95 -16.58 -11.03
N HIS A 296 9.54 -17.08 -9.86
CA HIS A 296 9.28 -16.30 -8.66
C HIS A 296 10.18 -16.80 -7.53
N THR A 297 10.95 -15.89 -6.95
CA THR A 297 11.91 -16.19 -5.88
C THR A 297 11.22 -16.32 -4.54
N PHE A 298 11.57 -17.37 -3.78
CA PHE A 298 11.22 -17.53 -2.38
C PHE A 298 12.13 -16.66 -1.51
N GLU A 299 11.61 -15.52 -1.10
CA GLU A 299 12.27 -14.58 -0.22
C GLU A 299 12.20 -15.08 1.22
N LYS A 300 13.35 -15.16 1.90
CA LYS A 300 13.42 -15.58 3.29
C LYS A 300 12.97 -14.46 4.22
N MET A 301 12.12 -14.78 5.20
CA MET A 301 11.73 -13.81 6.22
C MET A 301 12.88 -13.48 7.17
N ASN A 302 13.01 -12.19 7.47
CA ASN A 302 13.82 -11.64 8.54
C ASN A 302 12.94 -11.42 9.78
N TYR A 303 13.46 -11.76 10.95
CA TYR A 303 12.73 -11.62 12.21
C TYR A 303 13.28 -10.43 12.99
N SER A 304 12.60 -9.30 12.89
CA SER A 304 13.00 -8.00 13.47
C SER A 304 11.77 -7.16 13.77
N SER A 305 11.83 -6.36 14.84
CA SER A 305 10.81 -5.36 15.20
C SER A 305 11.11 -3.97 14.66
N GLN A 306 12.15 -3.83 13.81
CA GLN A 306 12.55 -2.54 13.28
C GLN A 306 11.58 -2.07 12.19
N ILE A 307 10.95 -0.91 12.44
CA ILE A 307 10.12 -0.22 11.46
C ILE A 307 11.02 0.71 10.63
N GLN A 308 10.90 0.60 9.31
CA GLN A 308 11.66 1.43 8.39
C GLN A 308 11.03 2.82 8.26
N LYS A 309 11.87 3.85 8.37
CA LYS A 309 11.53 5.24 8.06
C LYS A 309 11.74 5.54 6.58
N ILE A 310 10.78 6.21 5.95
CA ILE A 310 10.80 6.56 4.53
C ILE A 310 10.60 8.06 4.37
N ASP A 311 11.58 8.71 3.74
CA ASP A 311 11.46 10.11 3.29
C ASP A 311 10.57 10.17 2.04
N PHE A 312 9.41 10.80 2.17
CA PHE A 312 8.46 10.94 1.07
C PHE A 312 9.07 11.63 -0.16
N PHE A 313 9.77 12.77 0.02
CA PHE A 313 10.22 13.58 -1.10
C PHE A 313 11.39 12.94 -1.87
N ARG A 314 12.09 11.96 -1.29
CA ARG A 314 13.19 11.24 -1.94
C ARG A 314 12.81 9.86 -2.47
N ASN A 315 11.55 9.43 -2.32
CA ASN A 315 11.11 8.09 -2.69
C ASN A 315 9.88 8.08 -3.62
N LEU A 316 9.69 9.10 -4.47
CA LEU A 316 8.58 9.18 -5.45
C LEU A 316 8.77 8.24 -6.66
N GLY A 317 9.09 6.97 -6.43
CA GLY A 317 9.53 6.02 -7.46
C GLY A 317 8.44 5.43 -8.33
N VAL A 318 7.16 5.58 -7.97
CA VAL A 318 6.04 5.19 -8.84
C VAL A 318 5.90 6.16 -10.02
N LEU A 319 6.31 7.42 -9.84
CA LEU A 319 6.23 8.44 -10.86
C LEU A 319 7.41 8.35 -11.83
N PRO A 320 7.19 8.42 -13.15
CA PRO A 320 8.27 8.55 -14.13
C PRO A 320 9.13 9.79 -13.83
N SER A 321 10.45 9.67 -13.96
CA SER A 321 11.41 10.73 -13.65
C SER A 321 11.07 12.11 -14.26
N PRO A 322 10.64 12.24 -15.54
CA PRO A 322 10.25 13.53 -16.09
C PRO A 322 9.02 14.15 -15.40
N ILE A 323 8.08 13.31 -14.96
CA ILE A 323 6.88 13.74 -14.25
C ILE A 323 7.24 14.19 -12.83
N SER A 324 8.07 13.42 -12.12
CA SER A 324 8.57 13.80 -10.79
C SER A 324 9.33 15.11 -10.83
N LEU A 325 10.27 15.26 -11.77
CA LEU A 325 11.05 16.49 -11.96
C LEU A 325 10.14 17.71 -12.16
N LYS A 326 9.18 17.61 -13.09
CA LYS A 326 8.30 18.71 -13.45
C LYS A 326 7.28 19.07 -12.35
N ASN A 327 6.67 18.08 -11.71
CA ASN A 327 5.54 18.31 -10.80
C ASN A 327 5.94 18.45 -9.35
N TRP A 328 7.07 17.88 -8.93
CA TRP A 328 7.50 17.87 -7.53
C TRP A 328 8.76 18.71 -7.31
N TYR A 329 9.73 18.64 -8.21
CA TYR A 329 11.05 19.22 -7.97
C TYR A 329 11.33 20.52 -8.71
N THR A 330 10.41 21.05 -9.52
CA THR A 330 10.62 22.30 -10.27
C THR A 330 9.60 23.35 -9.84
N ASP A 331 10.05 24.59 -9.63
CA ASP A 331 9.17 25.72 -9.35
C ASP A 331 8.61 26.38 -10.63
N SER A 332 7.81 27.44 -10.49
CA SER A 332 7.25 28.17 -11.63
C SER A 332 8.28 28.94 -12.46
N ASN A 333 9.47 29.20 -11.91
CA ASN A 333 10.55 29.91 -12.57
C ASN A 333 11.55 28.94 -13.25
N GLY A 334 11.31 27.63 -13.14
CA GLY A 334 12.20 26.60 -13.68
C GLY A 334 13.37 26.24 -12.75
N LYS A 335 13.42 26.76 -11.52
CA LYS A 335 14.43 26.35 -10.54
C LYS A 335 14.13 24.93 -10.06
N THR A 336 15.16 24.10 -10.04
CA THR A 336 15.07 22.71 -9.58
C THR A 336 15.53 22.58 -8.12
N SER A 337 14.81 21.78 -7.34
CA SER A 337 15.16 21.38 -5.98
C SER A 337 16.39 20.49 -5.96
N GLU A 338 17.25 20.66 -4.96
CA GLU A 338 18.40 19.77 -4.74
C GLU A 338 17.96 18.33 -4.42
N LEU A 339 16.72 18.12 -3.98
CA LEU A 339 16.17 16.79 -3.75
C LEU A 339 16.03 15.99 -5.05
N ALA A 340 16.05 16.64 -6.23
CA ALA A 340 16.05 15.94 -7.51
C ALA A 340 17.39 15.29 -7.86
N ASN A 341 18.45 15.50 -7.08
CA ASN A 341 19.79 15.03 -7.42
C ASN A 341 19.88 13.51 -7.62
N TYR A 342 18.99 12.72 -7.00
CA TYR A 342 18.94 11.27 -7.25
C TYR A 342 18.48 10.89 -8.67
N LEU A 343 17.90 11.83 -9.42
CA LEU A 343 17.47 11.63 -10.81
C LEU A 343 18.62 11.78 -11.82
N GLN A 344 19.82 12.18 -11.37
CA GLN A 344 21.00 12.28 -12.22
C GLN A 344 21.43 10.88 -12.72
N GLU A 345 21.96 10.79 -13.94
CA GLU A 345 22.22 9.51 -14.62
C GLU A 345 23.19 8.59 -13.85
N ASP A 346 24.17 9.17 -13.15
CA ASP A 346 25.18 8.46 -12.36
C ASP A 346 24.65 7.99 -10.99
N VAL A 347 23.64 8.66 -10.43
CA VAL A 347 23.09 8.38 -9.09
C VAL A 347 21.85 7.47 -9.16
N ILE A 348 21.05 7.58 -10.22
CA ILE A 348 19.72 6.96 -10.31
C ILE A 348 19.77 5.43 -10.21
N LYS A 349 20.86 4.79 -10.64
CA LYS A 349 21.01 3.33 -10.56
C LYS A 349 21.09 2.88 -9.10
N THR A 350 22.01 3.45 -8.32
CA THR A 350 22.18 3.15 -6.88
C THR A 350 20.91 3.48 -6.10
N TRP A 351 20.29 4.63 -6.40
CA TRP A 351 19.03 5.00 -5.78
C TRP A 351 17.90 3.99 -6.06
N ARG A 352 17.80 3.45 -7.30
CA ARG A 352 16.79 2.43 -7.63
C ARG A 352 16.99 1.14 -6.86
N GLU A 353 18.24 0.71 -6.68
CA GLU A 353 18.57 -0.49 -5.88
C GLU A 353 18.16 -0.29 -4.42
N GLU A 354 18.48 0.86 -3.82
CA GLU A 354 18.04 1.21 -2.47
C GLU A 354 16.52 1.34 -2.34
N TYR A 355 15.88 1.97 -3.32
CA TYR A 355 14.43 2.16 -3.36
C TYR A 355 13.71 0.80 -3.34
N TRP A 356 14.12 -0.15 -4.18
CA TRP A 356 13.51 -1.48 -4.20
C TRP A 356 13.85 -2.30 -2.95
N SER A 357 15.04 -2.14 -2.38
CA SER A 357 15.38 -2.74 -1.08
C SER A 357 14.45 -2.24 0.04
N LYS A 358 14.22 -0.92 0.10
CA LYS A 358 13.24 -0.29 1.02
C LYS A 358 11.80 -0.71 0.72
N PHE A 359 11.46 -0.94 -0.55
CA PHE A 359 10.15 -1.48 -0.92
C PHE A 359 9.91 -2.87 -0.32
N PHE A 360 10.84 -3.81 -0.50
CA PHE A 360 10.65 -5.20 -0.06
C PHE A 360 10.77 -5.40 1.45
N THR A 361 11.63 -4.63 2.13
CA THR A 361 11.98 -4.83 3.55
C THR A 361 10.76 -5.04 4.46
N PRO A 362 9.71 -4.19 4.44
CA PRO A 362 8.56 -4.37 5.35
C PRO A 362 7.70 -5.59 5.06
N TYR A 363 7.75 -6.14 3.84
CA TYR A 363 7.05 -7.37 3.48
C TYR A 363 7.87 -8.62 3.82
N LEU A 364 9.15 -8.45 4.14
CA LEU A 364 10.08 -9.51 4.50
C LEU A 364 10.53 -9.45 5.96
N ASN A 365 9.99 -8.51 6.74
CA ASN A 365 10.23 -8.39 8.17
C ASN A 365 8.98 -8.81 8.95
N LYS A 366 9.18 -9.66 9.96
CA LYS A 366 8.15 -10.09 10.90
C LYS A 366 8.68 -10.02 12.32
N THR A 367 7.83 -9.82 13.31
CA THR A 367 8.26 -9.80 14.71
C THR A 367 8.84 -11.14 15.14
N SER A 368 9.79 -11.10 16.09
CA SER A 368 10.53 -12.26 16.56
C SER A 368 9.67 -13.37 17.17
N ASP A 369 8.47 -13.04 17.64
CA ASP A 369 7.51 -14.00 18.20
C ASP A 369 7.08 -15.07 17.18
N TRP A 370 7.16 -14.76 15.88
CA TRP A 370 6.81 -15.67 14.79
C TRP A 370 8.00 -16.42 14.19
N LYS A 371 9.21 -16.31 14.78
CA LYS A 371 10.44 -16.94 14.27
C LYS A 371 10.34 -18.45 14.06
N ASN A 372 9.47 -19.10 14.83
CA ASN A 372 9.22 -20.54 14.75
C ASN A 372 8.57 -20.99 13.42
N GLU A 373 8.00 -20.07 12.65
CA GLU A 373 7.40 -20.35 11.34
C GLU A 373 8.46 -20.69 10.29
N ARG A 374 9.64 -20.04 10.36
CA ARG A 374 10.71 -20.17 9.35
C ARG A 374 10.16 -19.92 7.94
N GLU A 375 9.46 -18.80 7.83
CA GLU A 375 8.64 -18.44 6.69
C GLU A 375 9.49 -17.98 5.50
N TYR A 376 9.02 -18.31 4.30
CA TYR A 376 9.45 -17.79 3.02
C TYR A 376 8.25 -17.19 2.29
N ARG A 377 8.46 -16.16 1.48
CA ARG A 377 7.41 -15.48 0.72
C ARG A 377 7.70 -15.45 -0.76
N LEU A 378 6.64 -15.59 -1.54
CA LEU A 378 6.60 -15.07 -2.90
C LEU A 378 5.90 -13.72 -2.85
N LEU A 379 6.42 -12.73 -3.58
CA LEU A 379 5.86 -11.39 -3.67
C LEU A 379 5.43 -11.10 -5.11
N ILE A 380 4.27 -10.47 -5.29
CA ILE A 380 3.86 -9.88 -6.56
C ILE A 380 3.45 -8.43 -6.35
N TYR A 381 3.82 -7.57 -7.29
CA TYR A 381 3.52 -6.14 -7.28
C TYR A 381 3.46 -5.63 -8.72
N SER A 382 2.77 -4.52 -8.93
CA SER A 382 2.61 -3.95 -10.28
C SER A 382 2.49 -2.44 -10.22
N ALA A 383 3.38 -1.74 -10.93
CA ALA A 383 3.27 -0.28 -11.12
C ALA A 383 2.04 0.13 -11.98
N LEU A 384 1.43 -0.83 -12.70
CA LEU A 384 0.24 -0.63 -13.53
C LEU A 384 -1.06 -1.10 -12.87
N ASN A 385 -1.06 -1.34 -11.54
CA ASN A 385 -2.25 -1.77 -10.80
C ASN A 385 -2.91 -3.08 -11.31
N THR A 386 -2.15 -3.92 -12.03
CA THR A 386 -2.61 -5.20 -12.58
C THR A 386 -3.27 -6.09 -11.53
N PHE A 387 -2.78 -6.02 -10.29
CA PHE A 387 -3.22 -6.86 -9.19
C PHE A 387 -4.31 -6.20 -8.32
N ASP A 388 -4.85 -5.04 -8.68
CA ASP A 388 -5.98 -4.46 -7.94
C ASP A 388 -7.21 -5.38 -8.01
N ASN A 389 -7.40 -6.07 -9.12
CA ASN A 389 -8.39 -7.14 -9.25
C ASN A 389 -7.87 -8.43 -8.56
N PRO A 390 -8.58 -8.94 -7.52
CA PRO A 390 -8.17 -10.16 -6.81
C PRO A 390 -8.07 -11.41 -7.70
N GLN A 391 -8.77 -11.47 -8.85
CA GLN A 391 -8.63 -12.60 -9.77
C GLN A 391 -7.22 -12.68 -10.38
N ASN A 392 -6.58 -11.54 -10.61
CA ASN A 392 -5.22 -11.49 -11.16
C ASN A 392 -4.14 -11.88 -10.12
N ARG A 393 -4.52 -12.07 -8.85
CA ARG A 393 -3.65 -12.52 -7.76
C ARG A 393 -3.65 -14.04 -7.59
N LYS A 394 -4.39 -14.77 -8.43
CA LYS A 394 -4.42 -16.23 -8.48
C LYS A 394 -3.48 -16.69 -9.58
N LEU A 395 -2.23 -16.99 -9.21
CA LEU A 395 -1.23 -17.43 -10.18
C LEU A 395 -1.20 -18.95 -10.22
N LYS A 396 -1.01 -19.54 -11.40
CA LYS A 396 -0.99 -21.00 -11.54
C LYS A 396 0.40 -21.57 -11.45
N TYR A 397 0.57 -22.67 -10.74
CA TYR A 397 1.82 -23.44 -10.73
C TYR A 397 1.77 -24.60 -11.72
N LYS A 398 2.94 -25.05 -12.19
CA LYS A 398 3.04 -26.27 -13.01
C LYS A 398 2.78 -27.49 -12.11
N PHE A 399 1.93 -28.42 -12.53
CA PHE A 399 1.58 -29.58 -11.69
C PHE A 399 2.80 -30.44 -11.31
N GLU A 400 3.84 -30.47 -12.15
CA GLU A 400 5.11 -31.14 -11.87
C GLU A 400 5.86 -30.58 -10.65
N ASP A 401 5.61 -29.30 -10.31
CA ASP A 401 6.21 -28.63 -9.15
C ASP A 401 5.53 -29.04 -7.84
N LEU A 402 4.29 -29.53 -7.87
CA LEU A 402 3.64 -30.09 -6.69
C LEU A 402 4.21 -31.50 -6.43
N GLU A 403 5.16 -31.59 -5.51
CA GLU A 403 5.90 -32.81 -5.23
C GLU A 403 5.06 -33.83 -4.44
N ALA A 404 4.36 -33.35 -3.40
CA ALA A 404 3.63 -34.19 -2.47
C ALA A 404 2.48 -33.46 -1.76
N ILE A 405 1.56 -34.25 -1.22
CA ILE A 405 0.50 -33.80 -0.31
C ILE A 405 0.68 -34.44 1.06
N ILE A 406 0.58 -33.62 2.10
CA ILE A 406 0.72 -34.04 3.49
C ILE A 406 -0.58 -33.73 4.21
N PHE A 407 -1.33 -34.77 4.60
CA PHE A 407 -2.56 -34.60 5.37
C PHE A 407 -2.27 -34.26 6.82
N GLY A 408 -3.01 -33.32 7.39
CA GLY A 408 -3.03 -33.07 8.82
C GLY A 408 -3.56 -34.28 9.60
N MET A 409 -3.22 -34.36 10.89
CA MET A 409 -3.58 -35.47 11.78
C MET A 409 -5.09 -35.76 11.77
N ASN A 410 -5.88 -34.69 11.71
CA ASN A 410 -7.33 -34.68 11.83
C ASN A 410 -8.03 -34.39 10.50
N THR A 411 -7.33 -34.50 9.36
CA THR A 411 -7.96 -34.33 8.04
C THR A 411 -9.08 -35.35 7.88
N PRO A 412 -10.33 -34.95 7.57
CA PRO A 412 -11.43 -35.90 7.35
C PRO A 412 -11.12 -36.90 6.25
N LYS A 413 -11.50 -38.17 6.43
CA LYS A 413 -11.22 -39.23 5.44
C LYS A 413 -11.85 -38.95 4.08
N GLU A 414 -13.07 -38.42 4.07
CA GLU A 414 -13.77 -38.06 2.83
C GLU A 414 -13.01 -37.01 2.02
N ASP A 415 -12.43 -36.01 2.69
CA ASP A 415 -11.65 -34.98 2.02
C ASP A 415 -10.28 -35.49 1.57
N GLN A 416 -9.66 -36.40 2.33
CA GLN A 416 -8.45 -37.11 1.86
C GLN A 416 -8.73 -37.86 0.55
N ILE A 417 -9.87 -38.57 0.46
CA ILE A 417 -10.26 -39.31 -0.75
C ILE A 417 -10.45 -38.34 -1.92
N LYS A 418 -11.21 -37.25 -1.74
CA LYS A 418 -11.40 -36.23 -2.80
C LYS A 418 -10.07 -35.66 -3.30
N ILE A 419 -9.15 -35.34 -2.39
CA ILE A 419 -7.82 -34.84 -2.75
C ILE A 419 -7.03 -35.88 -3.54
N ILE A 420 -7.06 -37.15 -3.11
CA ILE A 420 -6.40 -38.25 -3.82
C ILE A 420 -6.98 -38.38 -5.24
N ASP A 421 -8.30 -38.28 -5.41
CA ASP A 421 -8.95 -38.39 -6.71
C ASP A 421 -8.56 -37.24 -7.66
N ILE A 422 -8.50 -36.00 -7.14
CA ILE A 422 -8.01 -34.84 -7.91
C ILE A 422 -6.56 -35.09 -8.38
N ILE A 423 -5.68 -35.51 -7.46
CA ILE A 423 -4.28 -35.80 -7.81
C ILE A 423 -4.17 -36.95 -8.80
N LYS A 424 -4.98 -38.01 -8.68
CA LYS A 424 -5.02 -39.12 -9.65
C LYS A 424 -5.38 -38.64 -11.04
N ASN A 425 -6.41 -37.81 -11.15
CA ASN A 425 -6.82 -37.25 -12.43
C ASN A 425 -5.72 -36.37 -13.04
N LYS A 426 -5.13 -35.46 -12.25
CA LYS A 426 -4.01 -34.63 -12.70
C LYS A 426 -2.78 -35.44 -13.07
N CYS A 427 -2.47 -36.51 -12.35
CA CYS A 427 -1.38 -37.42 -12.72
C CYS A 427 -1.63 -38.10 -14.06
N LYS A 428 -2.86 -38.54 -14.33
CA LYS A 428 -3.25 -39.11 -15.63
C LYS A 428 -3.13 -38.09 -16.77
N GLU A 429 -3.65 -36.88 -16.55
CA GLU A 429 -3.57 -35.77 -17.53
C GLU A 429 -2.13 -35.38 -17.88
N ASN A 430 -1.22 -35.44 -16.90
CA ASN A 430 0.18 -35.04 -17.05
C ASN A 430 1.14 -36.22 -17.25
N ASN A 431 0.63 -37.45 -17.49
CA ASN A 431 1.42 -38.68 -17.62
C ASN A 431 2.44 -38.89 -16.47
N ARG A 432 2.07 -38.51 -15.25
CA ARG A 432 2.92 -38.63 -14.06
C ARG A 432 2.71 -39.99 -13.39
N PRO A 433 3.73 -40.87 -13.31
CA PRO A 433 3.54 -42.25 -12.87
C PRO A 433 3.39 -42.40 -11.35
N SER A 434 3.82 -41.41 -10.57
CA SER A 434 3.76 -41.44 -9.10
C SER A 434 3.73 -40.04 -8.50
N PHE A 435 3.16 -39.97 -7.30
CA PHE A 435 2.93 -38.78 -6.51
C PHE A 435 2.87 -39.19 -5.05
N ASP A 436 3.63 -38.51 -4.19
CA ASP A 436 3.75 -38.93 -2.81
C ASP A 436 2.67 -38.31 -1.92
N PHE A 437 2.05 -39.16 -1.12
CA PHE A 437 1.13 -38.76 -0.05
C PHE A 437 1.75 -39.08 1.30
N TYR A 438 1.55 -38.17 2.25
CA TYR A 438 1.99 -38.33 3.62
C TYR A 438 0.87 -37.96 4.58
N LYS A 439 1.04 -38.32 5.85
CA LYS A 439 0.18 -37.89 6.95
C LYS A 439 1.01 -37.48 8.15
N ALA A 440 0.66 -36.33 8.72
CA ALA A 440 1.16 -35.87 10.00
C ALA A 440 0.61 -36.75 11.13
N ASN A 441 1.46 -37.15 12.06
CA ASN A 441 1.10 -37.92 13.25
C ASN A 441 1.75 -37.30 14.49
N SER A 442 1.12 -37.46 15.64
CA SER A 442 1.74 -37.10 16.92
C SER A 442 2.62 -38.24 17.41
N SER A 443 3.87 -37.95 17.73
CA SER A 443 4.83 -38.89 18.30
C SER A 443 5.74 -38.15 19.28
N ASN A 444 5.77 -38.58 20.54
CA ASN A 444 6.62 -38.00 21.60
C ASN A 444 6.54 -36.46 21.70
N GLY A 445 5.35 -35.89 21.53
CA GLY A 445 5.14 -34.43 21.58
C GLY A 445 5.53 -33.66 20.32
N ASN A 446 6.05 -34.34 19.29
CA ASN A 446 6.42 -33.74 18.00
C ASN A 446 5.51 -34.22 16.86
N VAL A 447 5.49 -33.47 15.76
CA VAL A 447 4.82 -33.90 14.53
C VAL A 447 5.79 -34.71 13.68
N GLU A 448 5.46 -35.97 13.46
CA GLU A 448 6.14 -36.85 12.50
C GLU A 448 5.34 -36.98 11.21
N ILE A 449 6.03 -36.89 10.07
CA ILE A 449 5.41 -37.05 8.74
C ILE A 449 5.66 -38.48 8.26
N LYS A 450 4.59 -39.27 8.07
CA LYS A 450 4.68 -40.66 7.60
C LYS A 450 4.14 -40.80 6.19
N LYS A 451 4.88 -41.49 5.32
CA LYS A 451 4.46 -41.77 3.94
C LYS A 451 3.28 -42.73 3.92
N LEU A 452 2.31 -42.46 3.05
CA LEU A 452 1.16 -43.31 2.79
C LEU A 452 1.41 -44.12 1.51
N ASN A 453 1.10 -45.41 1.56
CA ASN A 453 1.21 -46.29 0.40
C ASN A 453 -0.09 -46.24 -0.41
N ILE A 454 -0.22 -45.21 -1.26
CA ILE A 454 -1.39 -45.01 -2.13
C ILE A 454 -0.97 -45.23 -3.58
N ASN A 455 -1.68 -46.12 -4.27
CA ASN A 455 -1.49 -46.31 -5.71
C ASN A 455 -2.35 -45.30 -6.50
N ILE A 456 -1.73 -44.74 -7.53
CA ILE A 456 -2.23 -43.61 -8.33
C ILE A 456 -2.61 -44.07 -9.74
N ASN A 457 -2.11 -45.23 -10.13
CA ASN A 457 -2.47 -45.94 -11.36
C ASN A 457 -3.85 -46.56 -11.25
#